data_AF-A0A0N1A8X0-F1
#
_entry.id   AF-A0A0N1A8X0-F1
#
_cell.length_a   1.000
_cell.length_b   1.000
_cell.length_c   1.000
_cell.angle_alpha   90.00
_cell.angle_beta   90.00
_cell.angle_gamma   90.00
#
_symmetry.space_group_name_H-M   'P 1'
#
loop_
_entity.id
_entity.type
_entity.pdbx_description
1 polymer ?
#
loop_
_entity_poly.entity_id
_entity_poly.type
_entity_poly.pdbx_seq_one_letter_code
_entity_poly.pdbx_strand_id
1 'polypeptide(L)'
;MDLEREVISILEEAMGLPAGRGGLRRDTALLGGHPDFTSMSVVAVFTGLEARLGLLLDEDLGAAEFASVGSLVDAVAAAQAR
;
A
#
# COMPACT_ATOMS: atom_id res chain seq x y z
N MET A 1 -14.55 6.97 6.29
CA MET A 1 -13.64 5.81 6.24
C MET A 1 -12.24 6.37 6.09
N ASP A 2 -11.27 5.79 6.78
CA ASP A 2 -9.93 6.37 6.94
C ASP A 2 -9.02 5.67 5.91
N LEU A 3 -8.78 6.32 4.77
CA LEU A 3 -8.07 5.73 3.62
C LEU A 3 -6.72 5.13 4.03
N GLU A 4 -6.01 5.80 4.93
CA GLU A 4 -4.74 5.32 5.47
C GLU A 4 -4.88 3.94 6.14
N ARG A 5 -5.93 3.73 6.94
CA ARG A 5 -6.17 2.43 7.56
C ARG A 5 -6.50 1.33 6.55
N GLU A 6 -7.21 1.67 5.49
CA GLU A 6 -7.54 0.69 4.44
C GLU A 6 -6.28 0.25 3.70
N VAL A 7 -5.43 1.21 3.31
CA VAL A 7 -4.14 0.94 2.66
C VAL A 7 -3.21 0.14 3.58
N ILE A 8 -3.14 0.48 4.87
CA ILE A 8 -2.37 -0.29 5.86
C ILE A 8 -2.88 -1.73 5.95
N SER A 9 -4.20 -1.95 6.01
CA SER A 9 -4.77 -3.30 6.07
C SER A 9 -4.43 -4.12 4.82
N ILE A 10 -4.44 -3.49 3.64
CA ILE A 10 -4.04 -4.16 2.38
C ILE A 10 -2.55 -4.53 2.41
N LEU A 11 -1.70 -3.62 2.87
CA LEU A 11 -0.27 -3.87 3.00
C LEU A 11 0.05 -4.98 4.01
N GLU A 12 -0.64 -4.99 5.16
CA GLU A 12 -0.51 -6.03 6.17
C GLU A 12 -0.87 -7.40 5.58
N GLU A 13 -1.99 -7.50 4.86
CA GLU A 13 -2.39 -8.75 4.21
C GLU A 13 -1.43 -9.18 3.10
N ALA A 14 -1.00 -8.24 2.26
CA ALA A 14 -0.06 -8.53 1.17
C ALA A 14 1.30 -9.02 1.67
N MET A 15 1.73 -8.56 2.84
CA MET A 15 2.97 -8.99 3.50
C MET A 15 2.77 -10.15 4.49
N GLY A 16 1.53 -10.61 4.69
CA GLY A 16 1.21 -11.65 5.67
C GLY A 16 1.43 -11.23 7.13
N LEU A 17 1.38 -9.92 7.42
CA LEU A 17 1.51 -9.36 8.75
C LEU A 17 0.19 -9.45 9.52
N PRO A 18 0.22 -9.66 10.85
CA PRO A 18 -0.98 -9.65 11.67
C PRO A 18 -1.57 -8.23 11.76
N ALA A 19 -2.86 -8.10 11.46
CA ALA A 19 -3.57 -6.82 11.57
C ALA A 19 -3.61 -6.33 13.03
N GLY A 20 -3.14 -5.10 13.30
CA GLY A 20 -3.25 -4.55 14.66
C GLY A 20 -2.33 -3.40 15.05
N ARG A 21 -2.42 -2.99 16.33
CA ARG A 21 -1.91 -1.72 16.90
C ARG A 21 -0.39 -1.48 16.87
N GLY A 22 0.41 -2.44 16.42
CA GLY A 22 1.85 -2.27 16.17
C GLY A 22 2.21 -2.16 14.68
N GLY A 23 1.20 -2.07 13.82
CA GLY A 23 1.29 -2.16 12.37
C GLY A 23 1.98 -0.99 11.69
N LEU A 24 2.03 -1.11 10.36
CA LEU A 24 2.68 -0.17 9.46
C LEU A 24 2.19 1.26 9.72
N ARG A 25 3.12 2.21 9.66
CA ARG A 25 2.85 3.64 9.83
C ARG A 25 3.29 4.39 8.59
N ARG A 26 2.81 5.63 8.40
CA ARG A 26 3.20 6.45 7.24
C ARG A 26 4.71 6.56 7.01
N ASP A 27 5.50 6.56 8.09
CA ASP A 27 6.97 6.64 8.06
C ASP A 27 7.66 5.29 7.80
N THR A 28 6.90 4.19 7.70
CA THR A 28 7.45 2.87 7.39
C THR A 28 7.85 2.81 5.92
N ALA A 29 9.15 2.58 5.68
CA ALA A 29 9.68 2.35 4.35
C ALA A 29 9.23 0.98 3.83
N LEU A 30 8.83 0.90 2.56
CA LEU A 30 8.35 -0.34 1.93
C LEU A 30 9.41 -0.88 0.95
N LEU A 31 9.51 -0.30 -0.24
CA LEU A 31 10.46 -0.72 -1.27
C LEU A 31 11.92 -0.55 -0.78
N GLY A 32 12.65 -1.67 -0.68
CA GLY A 32 14.04 -1.69 -0.21
C GLY A 32 14.24 -1.41 1.29
N GLY A 33 13.17 -1.10 2.03
CA GLY A 33 13.20 -0.80 3.46
C GLY A 33 12.55 -1.87 4.34
N HIS A 34 11.55 -2.60 3.84
CA HIS A 34 10.86 -3.66 4.57
C HIS A 34 11.17 -5.05 3.99
N PRO A 35 11.66 -6.01 4.80
CA PRO A 35 12.06 -7.33 4.30
C PRO A 35 10.90 -8.13 3.69
N ASP A 36 9.69 -7.97 4.22
CA ASP A 36 8.50 -8.68 3.71
C ASP A 36 7.85 -8.01 2.49
N PHE A 37 8.34 -6.83 2.09
CA PHE A 37 7.86 -6.12 0.91
C PHE A 37 8.63 -6.56 -0.33
N THR A 38 8.14 -7.61 -0.98
CA THR A 38 8.76 -8.24 -2.14
C THR A 38 8.03 -7.87 -3.44
N SER A 39 8.57 -8.26 -4.59
CA SER A 39 7.88 -8.12 -5.88
C SER A 39 6.53 -8.85 -5.93
N MET A 40 6.38 -9.95 -5.19
CA MET A 40 5.09 -10.66 -5.06
C MET A 40 4.12 -9.90 -4.15
N SER A 41 4.63 -9.26 -3.09
CA SER A 41 3.82 -8.41 -2.20
C SER A 41 3.26 -7.20 -2.96
N VAL A 42 4.04 -6.61 -3.88
CA VAL A 42 3.58 -5.51 -4.75
C VAL A 42 2.35 -5.93 -5.56
N VAL A 43 2.39 -7.09 -6.22
CA VAL A 43 1.24 -7.61 -6.98
C VAL A 43 0.01 -7.79 -6.09
N ALA A 44 0.18 -8.35 -4.89
CA ALA A 44 -0.91 -8.53 -3.93
C ALA A 44 -1.50 -7.18 -3.45
N VAL A 45 -0.66 -6.15 -3.27
CA VAL A 45 -1.11 -4.79 -2.95
C VAL A 45 -1.95 -4.21 -4.08
N PHE A 46 -1.50 -4.31 -5.34
CA PHE A 46 -2.29 -3.85 -6.49
C PHE A 46 -3.65 -4.53 -6.55
N THR A 47 -3.70 -5.85 -6.45
CA THR A 47 -4.95 -6.61 -6.42
C THR A 47 -5.85 -6.20 -5.25
N GLY A 48 -5.28 -5.95 -4.07
CA GLY A 48 -6.04 -5.49 -2.90
C GLY A 48 -6.62 -4.09 -3.06
N LEU A 49 -5.85 -3.16 -3.66
CA LEU A 49 -6.29 -1.80 -3.94
C LEU A 49 -7.40 -1.79 -5.00
N GLU A 50 -7.26 -2.56 -6.08
CA GLU A 50 -8.32 -2.74 -7.08
C GLU A 50 -9.59 -3.33 -6.48
N ALA A 51 -9.48 -4.43 -5.72
CA ALA A 51 -10.63 -5.14 -5.19
C ALA A 51 -11.40 -4.37 -4.10
N ARG A 52 -10.70 -3.61 -3.24
CA ARG A 52 -11.30 -2.90 -2.10
C ARG A 52 -11.67 -1.47 -2.42
N LEU A 53 -10.83 -0.77 -3.17
CA LEU A 53 -11.00 0.65 -3.46
C LEU A 53 -11.56 0.90 -4.87
N GLY A 54 -11.67 -0.13 -5.71
CA GLY A 54 -12.13 0.01 -7.09
C GLY A 54 -11.19 0.87 -7.94
N LEU A 55 -9.93 1.02 -7.51
CA LEU A 55 -8.94 1.86 -8.17
C LEU A 55 -8.20 1.05 -9.22
N LEU A 56 -8.30 1.47 -10.48
CA LEU A 56 -7.37 1.02 -11.51
C LEU A 56 -6.09 1.85 -11.34
N LEU A 57 -5.09 1.28 -10.67
CA LEU A 57 -3.79 1.94 -10.56
C LEU A 57 -3.02 1.63 -11.84
N ASP A 58 -2.64 2.68 -12.58
CA ASP A 58 -1.82 2.52 -13.77
C ASP A 58 -0.45 1.90 -13.43
N GLU A 59 0.11 1.20 -14.41
CA GLU A 59 1.46 0.61 -14.39
C GLU A 59 2.58 1.66 -14.23
N ASP A 60 2.25 2.95 -14.27
CA ASP A 60 3.15 4.07 -13.97
C ASP A 60 3.40 4.27 -12.46
N LEU A 61 2.71 3.56 -11.56
CA LEU A 61 3.10 3.53 -10.15
C LEU A 61 4.48 2.91 -10.00
N GLY A 62 5.45 3.73 -9.61
CA GLY A 62 6.85 3.38 -9.60
C GLY A 62 7.42 3.23 -8.19
N ALA A 63 8.75 3.22 -8.14
CA ALA A 63 9.48 3.09 -6.88
C ALA A 63 9.20 4.23 -5.88
N ALA A 64 8.76 5.41 -6.34
CA ALA A 64 8.51 6.56 -5.48
C ALA A 64 7.22 6.40 -4.65
N GLU A 65 6.16 5.89 -5.27
CA GLU A 65 4.87 5.65 -4.63
C GLU A 65 4.94 4.46 -3.67
N PHE A 66 5.79 3.47 -3.97
CA PHE A 66 6.09 2.36 -3.07
C PHE A 66 7.26 2.63 -2.11
N ALA A 67 7.78 3.86 -2.01
CA ALA A 67 8.91 4.14 -1.11
C ALA A 67 8.53 4.00 0.37
N SER A 68 7.32 4.42 0.73
CA SER A 68 6.79 4.35 2.09
C SER A 68 5.27 4.15 2.10
N VAL A 69 4.72 3.75 3.24
CA VAL A 69 3.27 3.67 3.44
C VAL A 69 2.61 5.03 3.17
N GLY A 70 3.23 6.12 3.63
CA GLY A 70 2.73 7.47 3.40
C GLY A 70 2.64 7.81 1.91
N SER A 71 3.71 7.51 1.15
CA SER A 71 3.75 7.70 -0.30
C SER A 71 2.63 6.94 -1.01
N LEU A 72 2.38 5.69 -0.61
CA LEU A 72 1.33 4.88 -1.22
C LEU A 72 -0.07 5.43 -0.89
N VAL A 73 -0.29 5.82 0.38
CA VAL A 73 -1.55 6.44 0.79
C VAL A 73 -1.81 7.72 0.00
N ASP A 74 -0.79 8.56 -0.21
CA ASP A 74 -0.92 9.81 -0.97
C ASP A 74 -1.18 9.55 -2.45
N ALA A 75 -0.53 8.55 -3.05
CA ALA A 75 -0.78 8.14 -4.43
C ALA A 75 -2.23 7.65 -4.62
N VAL A 76 -2.70 6.81 -3.71
CA VAL A 76 -4.07 6.29 -3.70
C VAL A 76 -5.09 7.42 -3.48
N ALA A 77 -4.81 8.36 -2.58
CA ALA A 77 -5.67 9.52 -2.33
C ALA A 77 -5.77 10.42 -3.59
N ALA A 78 -4.65 10.64 -4.27
CA ALA A 78 -4.62 11.40 -5.51
C ALA A 78 -5.37 10.69 -6.64
N ALA A 79 -5.31 9.36 -6.70
CA ALA A 79 -6.06 8.57 -7.68
C ALA A 79 -7.58 8.60 -7.42
N GLN A 80 -8.03 8.57 -6.16
CA GLN A 80 -9.46 8.68 -5.81
C GLN A 80 -10.06 10.06 -6.08
N ALA A 81 -9.23 11.10 -6.16
CA ALA A 81 -9.68 12.46 -6.42
C ALA A 81 -9.83 12.79 -7.92
N ARG A 82 -9.46 11.84 -8.80
CA ARG A 82 -9.59 11.95 -10.27
C ARG A 82 -10.87 11.29 -10.75
#